data_AF-A0A5K0VN82-F1
#
_entry.id   AF-A0A5K0VN82-F1
#
_cell.length_a   1.000
_cell.length_b   1.000
_cell.length_c   1.000
_cell.angle_alpha   90.00
_cell.angle_beta   90.00
_cell.angle_gamma   90.00
#
_symmetry.space_group_name_H-M   'P 1'
#
loop_
_entity.id
_entity.type
_entity.pdbx_description
1 polymer ?
#
loop_
_entity_poly.entity_id
_entity_poly.type
_entity_poly.pdbx_seq_one_letter_code
_entity_poly.pdbx_strand_id
1 'polypeptide(L)'
;LAAKAIREAVIPVDDAYFRSFIDFGATVKEGEEEGELKASVPPIGCTVSPNLEVDSWLRFPFSEIDFGGGGPCAVVPAWLPVEGLVVLMQSLEEKGGVDAVVSLSEEAVPLFRKIYHEMD
;
A
#
# COMPACT_ATOMS: atom_id res chain seq x y z
N LEU A 1 -17.03 -9.94 4.04
CA LEU A 1 -16.59 -10.67 2.82
C LEU A 1 -15.20 -10.18 2.37
N ALA A 2 -14.99 -8.88 2.12
CA ALA A 2 -13.69 -8.33 1.69
C ALA A 2 -12.51 -8.67 2.63
N ALA A 3 -12.64 -8.42 3.95
CA ALA A 3 -11.58 -8.73 4.91
C ALA A 3 -11.20 -10.22 4.95
N LYS A 4 -12.17 -11.12 4.73
CA LYS A 4 -11.92 -12.56 4.65
C LYS A 4 -11.08 -12.90 3.41
N ALA A 5 -11.43 -12.35 2.25
CA ALA A 5 -10.68 -12.56 1.01
C ALA A 5 -9.24 -12.05 1.12
N ILE A 6 -9.03 -10.85 1.70
CA ILE A 6 -7.69 -10.32 1.97
C ILE A 6 -6.91 -11.27 2.88
N ARG A 7 -7.51 -11.71 3.98
CA ARG A 7 -6.87 -12.65 4.92
C ARG A 7 -6.49 -13.96 4.25
N GLU A 8 -7.39 -14.53 3.43
CA GLU A 8 -7.15 -15.78 2.72
C GLU A 8 -6.06 -15.65 1.64
N ALA A 9 -5.90 -14.47 1.04
CA ALA A 9 -4.82 -14.19 0.09
C ALA A 9 -3.47 -13.95 0.77
N VAL A 10 -3.44 -13.35 1.97
CA VAL A 10 -2.20 -13.03 2.69
C VAL A 10 -1.63 -14.20 3.48
N ILE A 11 -2.48 -15.04 4.09
CA ILE A 11 -2.03 -16.21 4.88
C ILE A 11 -1.04 -17.14 4.16
N PRO A 12 -1.25 -17.51 2.89
CA PRO A 12 -0.33 -18.41 2.19
C PRO A 12 0.98 -17.75 1.73
N VAL A 13 1.15 -16.44 1.92
CA VAL A 13 2.39 -15.72 1.58
C VAL A 13 3.38 -15.90 2.74
N ASP A 14 3.93 -17.11 2.84
CA ASP A 14 4.86 -17.54 3.88
C ASP A 14 6.29 -17.76 3.35
N ASP A 15 7.19 -18.31 4.19
CA ASP A 15 8.59 -18.59 3.81
C ASP A 15 8.69 -19.47 2.56
N ALA A 16 7.78 -20.44 2.38
CA ALA A 16 7.80 -21.32 1.21
C ALA A 16 7.41 -20.55 -0.06
N TYR A 17 6.41 -19.66 0.03
CA TYR A 17 6.05 -18.78 -1.08
C TYR A 17 7.23 -17.86 -1.47
N PHE A 18 7.90 -17.23 -0.50
CA PHE A 18 9.05 -16.36 -0.78
C PHE A 18 10.21 -17.11 -1.44
N ARG A 19 10.53 -18.32 -0.97
CA ARG A 19 11.55 -19.17 -1.61
C ARG A 19 11.16 -19.52 -3.05
N SER A 20 9.92 -19.94 -3.26
CA SER A 20 9.41 -20.24 -4.60
C SER A 20 9.47 -19.03 -5.53
N PHE A 21 9.19 -17.83 -5.04
CA PHE A 21 9.27 -16.60 -5.83
C PHE A 21 10.72 -16.26 -6.20
N ILE A 22 11.66 -16.45 -5.28
CA ILE A 22 13.10 -16.25 -5.53
C ILE A 22 13.60 -17.26 -6.57
N ASP A 23 13.27 -18.54 -6.40
CA ASP A 23 13.66 -19.61 -7.32
C ASP A 23 13.08 -19.35 -8.73
N PHE A 24 11.81 -18.96 -8.81
CA PHE A 24 11.18 -18.53 -10.06
C PHE A 24 11.96 -17.38 -10.72
N GLY A 25 12.30 -16.33 -9.95
CA GLY A 25 13.11 -15.22 -10.44
C GLY A 25 14.50 -15.63 -10.94
N ALA A 26 15.12 -16.65 -10.34
CA ALA A 26 16.40 -17.20 -10.81
C ALA A 26 16.23 -17.93 -12.15
N THR A 27 15.18 -18.74 -12.32
CA THR A 27 14.93 -19.46 -13.58
C THR A 27 14.65 -18.53 -14.75
N VAL A 28 13.94 -17.42 -14.53
CA VAL A 28 13.65 -16.41 -15.56
C VAL A 28 14.93 -15.70 -16.03
N LYS A 29 15.88 -15.44 -15.12
CA LYS A 29 17.18 -14.83 -15.45
C LYS A 29 18.10 -15.74 -16.24
N GLU A 30 18.01 -17.04 -16.02
CA GLU A 30 18.85 -18.04 -16.70
C GLU A 30 18.30 -18.45 -18.09
N GLY A 31 17.01 -18.19 -18.36
CA GLY A 31 16.34 -18.50 -19.64
C GLY A 31 16.29 -17.33 -20.63
N GLU A 32 15.85 -17.60 -21.87
CA GLU A 32 15.63 -16.58 -22.92
C GLU A 32 14.40 -15.66 -22.64
N GLU A 33 13.71 -15.85 -21.52
CA GLU A 33 12.49 -15.12 -21.12
C GLU A 33 12.76 -13.80 -20.37
N GLU A 34 14.02 -13.40 -20.18
CA GLU A 34 14.39 -12.12 -19.54
C GLU A 34 13.73 -10.88 -20.19
N GLY A 35 13.19 -11.00 -21.41
CA GLY A 35 12.46 -9.94 -22.10
C GLY A 35 10.93 -9.96 -21.99
N GLU A 36 10.33 -11.07 -21.55
CA GLU A 36 8.86 -11.25 -21.56
C GLU A 36 8.21 -10.83 -20.24
N LEU A 37 8.88 -11.08 -19.11
CA LEU A 37 8.38 -10.74 -17.79
C LEU A 37 8.88 -9.37 -17.34
N LYS A 38 7.96 -8.55 -16.80
CA LYS A 38 8.27 -7.23 -16.24
C LYS A 38 7.75 -7.16 -14.81
N ALA A 39 8.38 -6.29 -14.01
CA ALA A 39 7.85 -5.97 -12.69
C ALA A 39 6.40 -5.49 -12.81
N SER A 40 5.52 -6.02 -11.97
CA SER A 40 4.12 -5.62 -11.92
C SER A 40 3.89 -4.30 -11.20
N VAL A 41 4.97 -3.64 -10.73
CA VAL A 41 4.89 -2.36 -10.02
C VAL A 41 4.34 -1.30 -10.96
N PRO A 42 3.26 -0.59 -10.58
CA PRO A 42 2.67 0.42 -11.43
C PRO A 42 3.66 1.57 -11.73
N PRO A 43 3.79 2.01 -13.00
CA PRO A 43 4.59 3.18 -13.33
C PRO A 43 4.05 4.48 -12.69
N ILE A 44 4.92 5.46 -12.49
CA ILE A 44 4.52 6.80 -12.06
C ILE A 44 3.53 7.41 -13.06
N GLY A 45 2.44 8.00 -12.56
CA GLY A 45 1.42 8.66 -13.37
C GLY A 45 0.41 7.72 -14.03
N CYS A 46 0.40 6.44 -13.66
CA CYS A 46 -0.59 5.48 -14.15
C CYS A 46 -1.81 5.36 -13.21
N THR A 47 -2.83 4.67 -13.70
CA THR A 47 -4.00 4.25 -12.92
C THR A 47 -3.96 2.74 -12.76
N VAL A 48 -4.25 2.25 -11.56
CA VAL A 48 -4.48 0.81 -11.33
C VAL A 48 -5.95 0.42 -11.42
N SER A 49 -6.85 1.38 -11.63
CA SER A 49 -8.29 1.15 -11.75
C SER A 49 -8.60 0.10 -12.84
N PRO A 50 -9.51 -0.86 -12.58
CA PRO A 50 -10.42 -0.96 -11.41
C PRO A 50 -9.81 -1.64 -10.17
N ASN A 51 -8.49 -1.90 -10.15
CA ASN A 51 -7.78 -2.45 -9.00
C ASN A 51 -7.34 -1.36 -8.02
N LEU A 52 -6.70 -1.77 -6.92
CA LEU A 52 -6.18 -0.91 -5.87
C LEU A 52 -4.83 -1.41 -5.38
N GLU A 53 -3.93 -0.49 -5.05
CA GLU A 53 -2.69 -0.78 -4.31
C GLU A 53 -2.84 -0.22 -2.89
N VAL A 54 -2.55 -1.02 -1.86
CA VAL A 54 -2.73 -0.63 -0.46
C VAL A 54 -1.45 -0.87 0.32
N ASP A 55 -0.82 0.22 0.74
CA ASP A 55 0.41 0.22 1.52
C ASP A 55 0.11 0.43 3.00
N SER A 56 0.53 -0.53 3.84
CA SER A 56 0.36 -0.42 5.29
C SER A 56 1.63 0.08 5.96
N TRP A 57 1.62 1.35 6.38
CA TRP A 57 2.66 1.97 7.19
C TRP A 57 2.36 1.87 8.69
N LEU A 58 1.29 1.16 9.07
CA LEU A 58 0.81 1.00 10.45
C LEU A 58 1.82 0.41 11.44
N ARG A 59 2.85 -0.28 10.93
CA ARG A 59 3.89 -0.92 11.75
C ARG A 59 5.23 -0.19 11.71
N PHE A 60 5.32 0.94 11.00
CA PHE A 60 6.52 1.75 11.05
C PHE A 60 6.60 2.47 12.40
N PRO A 61 7.77 2.48 13.05
CA PRO A 61 7.96 3.03 14.39
C PRO A 61 8.10 4.56 14.33
N PHE A 62 7.19 5.25 13.64
CA PHE A 62 7.29 6.71 13.46
C PHE A 62 7.24 7.47 14.79
N SER A 63 6.47 6.97 15.76
CA SER A 63 6.41 7.51 17.10
C SER A 63 7.72 7.37 17.89
N GLU A 64 8.63 6.50 17.47
CA GLU A 64 9.94 6.29 18.10
C GLU A 64 11.03 7.21 17.51
N ILE A 65 10.72 7.98 16.46
CA ILE A 65 11.66 8.91 15.84
C ILE A 65 11.75 10.18 16.71
N ASP A 66 12.83 10.29 17.48
CA ASP A 66 13.18 11.51 18.23
C ASP A 66 14.66 11.82 18.07
N PHE A 67 14.97 13.00 17.52
CA PHE A 67 16.33 13.49 17.33
C PHE A 67 16.82 14.39 18.49
N GLY A 68 16.13 14.37 19.63
CA GLY A 68 16.37 15.22 20.80
C GLY A 68 15.45 16.43 20.91
N GLY A 69 14.38 16.47 20.10
CA GLY A 69 13.41 17.58 20.03
C GLY A 69 11.96 17.16 20.31
N GLY A 70 11.73 15.88 20.59
CA GLY A 70 10.40 15.27 20.65
C GLY A 70 10.05 14.54 19.36
N GLY A 71 8.96 13.77 19.41
CA GLY A 71 8.44 12.98 18.29
C GLY A 71 7.88 13.82 17.13
N PRO A 72 7.58 13.20 15.98
CA PRO A 72 7.03 13.90 14.83
C PRO A 72 5.65 14.49 15.12
N CYS A 73 5.38 15.69 14.60
CA CYS A 73 4.06 16.31 14.66
C CYS A 73 3.12 15.84 13.53
N ALA A 74 3.69 15.35 12.42
CA ALA A 74 2.97 14.83 11.28
C ALA A 74 3.85 13.82 10.53
N VAL A 75 3.24 12.74 10.03
CA VAL A 75 3.85 11.83 9.05
C VAL A 75 2.87 11.66 7.92
N VAL A 76 3.29 12.07 6.72
CA VAL A 76 2.44 12.02 5.51
C VAL A 76 3.27 11.60 4.31
N PRO A 77 2.70 10.90 3.32
CA PRO A 77 3.35 10.66 2.05
C PRO A 77 3.56 12.00 1.32
N ALA A 78 4.75 12.22 0.76
CA ALA A 78 5.05 13.48 0.07
C ALA A 78 4.26 13.64 -1.25
N TRP A 79 4.04 12.53 -1.97
CA TRP A 79 3.30 12.50 -3.23
C TRP A 79 2.79 11.07 -3.51
N LEU A 80 1.57 10.96 -4.03
CA LEU A 80 0.99 9.69 -4.48
C LEU A 80 0.85 9.70 -6.02
N PRO A 81 1.82 9.15 -6.76
CA PRO A 81 1.87 9.25 -8.22
C PRO A 81 0.92 8.34 -8.98
N VAL A 82 0.22 7.43 -8.29
CA VAL A 82 -0.58 6.37 -8.90
C VAL A 82 -2.03 6.55 -8.46
N GLU A 83 -2.95 6.63 -9.42
CA GLU A 83 -4.38 6.62 -9.12
C GLU A 83 -4.81 5.22 -8.69
N GLY A 84 -5.52 5.11 -7.57
CA GLY A 84 -5.84 3.84 -6.92
C GLY A 84 -4.84 3.38 -5.86
N LEU A 85 -3.88 4.23 -5.46
CA LEU A 85 -2.99 3.97 -4.33
C LEU A 85 -3.60 4.45 -3.00
N VAL A 86 -3.56 3.60 -1.97
CA VAL A 86 -3.99 3.90 -0.60
C VAL A 86 -2.84 3.66 0.37
N VAL A 87 -2.53 4.64 1.21
CA VAL A 87 -1.54 4.49 2.28
C VAL A 87 -2.24 4.56 3.63
N LEU A 88 -2.10 3.52 4.44
CA LEU A 88 -2.64 3.43 5.80
C LEU A 88 -1.55 3.76 6.83
N MET A 89 -1.77 4.77 7.65
CA MET A 89 -0.79 5.28 8.62
C MET A 89 -1.38 5.34 10.02
N GLN A 90 -0.51 5.28 11.04
CA GLN A 90 -0.94 5.55 12.41
C GLN A 90 -1.30 7.03 12.53
N SER A 91 -2.49 7.33 13.06
CA SER A 91 -2.86 8.70 13.36
C SER A 91 -2.03 9.21 14.55
N LEU A 92 -1.51 10.43 14.42
CA LEU A 92 -0.79 11.13 15.49
C LEU A 92 -1.72 11.97 16.38
N GLU A 93 -3.04 11.88 16.17
CA GLU A 93 -4.03 12.53 17.03
C GLU A 93 -4.05 11.91 18.43
N GLU A 94 -4.48 12.68 19.45
CA GLU A 94 -4.49 12.24 20.86
C GLU A 94 -5.29 10.96 21.10
N LYS A 95 -6.37 10.74 20.33
CA LYS A 95 -7.22 9.54 20.43
C LYS A 95 -6.60 8.32 19.73
N GLY A 96 -5.50 8.51 19.00
CA GLY A 96 -4.96 7.54 18.05
C GLY A 96 -5.93 7.27 16.90
N GLY A 97 -5.61 6.27 16.08
CA GLY A 97 -6.44 5.88 14.95
C GLY A 97 -5.63 5.46 13.75
N VAL A 98 -6.31 5.39 12.60
CA VAL A 98 -5.70 5.09 11.31
C VAL A 98 -6.09 6.18 10.33
N ASP A 99 -5.10 6.86 9.77
CA ASP A 99 -5.28 7.77 8.66
C ASP A 99 -5.12 7.01 7.35
N ALA A 100 -6.03 7.24 6.40
CA ALA A 100 -5.95 6.67 5.06
C ALA A 100 -5.79 7.79 4.03
N VAL A 101 -4.63 7.82 3.37
CA VAL A 101 -4.37 8.75 2.25
C VAL A 101 -4.69 8.03 0.95
N VAL A 102 -5.70 8.51 0.23
CA VAL A 102 -6.25 7.84 -0.96
C VAL A 102 -5.99 8.71 -2.19
N SER A 103 -5.33 8.16 -3.20
CA SER A 103 -5.16 8.76 -4.52
C SER A 103 -6.29 8.33 -5.46
N LEU A 104 -7.10 9.28 -5.90
CA LEU A 104 -8.26 9.05 -6.78
C LEU A 104 -8.25 10.04 -7.94
N SER A 105 -8.86 9.65 -9.06
CA SER A 105 -9.15 10.59 -10.14
C SER A 105 -10.10 11.71 -9.67
N GLU A 106 -10.04 12.88 -10.29
CA GLU A 106 -10.92 14.00 -9.94
C GLU A 106 -12.41 13.63 -10.05
N GLU A 107 -12.76 12.77 -11.01
CA GLU A 107 -14.13 12.28 -11.22
C GLU A 107 -14.57 11.27 -10.14
N ALA A 108 -13.63 10.51 -9.58
CA ALA A 108 -13.91 9.50 -8.56
C ALA A 108 -14.11 10.13 -7.17
N VAL A 109 -13.48 11.27 -6.87
CA VAL A 109 -13.56 11.93 -5.55
C VAL A 109 -15.02 12.23 -5.13
N PRO A 110 -15.89 12.83 -5.95
CA PRO A 110 -17.28 13.06 -5.57
C PRO A 110 -18.09 11.79 -5.33
N LEU A 111 -17.74 10.68 -6.00
CA LEU A 111 -18.41 9.38 -5.81
C LEU A 111 -17.95 8.72 -4.51
N PHE A 112 -16.64 8.73 -4.25
CA PHE A 112 -16.07 8.27 -2.99
C PHE A 112 -16.69 9.00 -1.79
N ARG A 113 -16.89 10.32 -1.92
CA ARG A 113 -17.56 11.14 -0.90
C ARG A 113 -19.02 10.74 -0.60
N LYS A 114 -19.68 9.99 -1.47
CA LYS A 114 -21.06 9.51 -1.21
C LYS A 114 -21.10 8.18 -0.46
N ILE A 115 -20.00 7.43 -0.48
CA ILE A 115 -19.92 6.08 0.06
C ILE A 115 -19.01 5.98 1.29
N TYR A 116 -18.13 6.96 1.53
CA TYR A 116 -17.44 7.04 2.81
C TYR A 116 -18.47 7.35 3.90
N HIS A 117 -18.29 6.67 5.04
CA HIS A 117 -19.07 6.90 6.23
C HIS A 117 -18.13 7.44 7.31
N GLU A 118 -18.56 8.47 8.02
CA GLU A 118 -17.95 8.81 9.30
C GLU A 118 -18.25 7.67 10.27
N MET A 119 -17.21 7.06 10.79
CA MET A 119 -17.31 6.09 11.89
C MET A 119 -16.63 6.75 13.09
N ASP A 120 -17.42 7.10 14.10
CA ASP A 120 -16.94 7.60 15.40
C ASP A 120 -16.16 6.52 16.18
#